data_AF-A0A4P1KGE1-F1
#
_entry.id   AF-A0A4P1KGE1-F1
#
_cell.length_a   1.000
_cell.length_b   1.000
_cell.length_c   1.000
_cell.angle_alpha   90.00
_cell.angle_beta   90.00
_cell.angle_gamma   90.00
#
_symmetry.space_group_name_H-M   'P 1'
#
loop_
_entity.id
_entity.type
_entity.pdbx_description
1 polymer ?
#
loop_
_entity_poly.entity_id
_entity_poly.type
_entity_poly.pdbx_seq_one_letter_code
_entity_poly.pdbx_strand_id
1 'polypeptide(L)'
;MNVRNWIVLPQLPNRQDWIGRLGEAATAAGYVLHDWDESQAFDAAAPVLLLTASADEARSRQPDVNHIAVVLDALDIIIPDEMEQTERHRVVHAASQGFAQATTLPPQRVFGPEDLAKGPIRLFSDLEVTRPHARPPLQGPMAAALQFYTQGRAVWPGAVLTWHKPPTHADGFASLDLTGRPRIIVYGPYFDMPQGRWKAVFTLSVDDYASRYLFRADWGGTEDFASQEFRLQRSGVFEIEMIYDWTTPGICEFRLLVMEGVFHGQISLSDLVVSRVD
;
A
#
# COMPACT_ATOMS: atom_id res chain seq x y z
N MET A 1 3.26 32.54 -8.44
CA MET A 1 4.12 32.15 -7.29
C MET A 1 5.52 31.93 -7.83
N ASN A 2 6.57 32.31 -7.10
CA ASN A 2 7.93 31.89 -7.47
C ASN A 2 7.97 30.36 -7.51
N VAL A 3 8.67 29.81 -8.49
CA VAL A 3 8.90 28.36 -8.62
C VAL A 3 9.64 27.91 -7.36
N ARG A 4 9.10 26.91 -6.65
CA ARG A 4 9.68 26.39 -5.42
C ARG A 4 9.84 24.88 -5.49
N ASN A 5 10.89 24.39 -4.85
CA ASN A 5 11.15 22.98 -4.67
C ASN A 5 10.24 22.42 -3.57
N TRP A 6 9.61 21.29 -3.85
CA TRP A 6 8.73 20.54 -2.96
C TRP A 6 9.31 19.17 -2.69
N ILE A 7 9.40 18.81 -1.42
CA ILE A 7 9.70 17.45 -0.99
C ILE A 7 8.41 16.84 -0.46
N VAL A 8 8.01 15.74 -1.07
CA VAL A 8 6.91 14.92 -0.61
C VAL A 8 7.49 13.84 0.28
N LEU A 9 7.07 13.85 1.54
CA LEU A 9 7.45 12.88 2.56
C LEU A 9 6.16 12.36 3.21
N PRO A 10 5.55 11.29 2.65
CA PRO A 10 4.33 10.70 3.18
C PRO A 10 4.49 10.24 4.63
N GLN A 11 3.40 9.78 5.25
CA GLN A 11 3.43 9.24 6.61
C GLN A 11 4.25 7.94 6.66
N LEU A 12 5.53 8.08 7.00
CA LEU A 12 6.49 6.99 7.15
C LEU A 12 6.84 6.82 8.64
N PRO A 13 7.12 5.60 9.13
CA PRO A 13 7.56 5.38 10.51
C PRO A 13 8.83 6.14 10.90
N ASN A 14 9.69 6.45 9.93
CA ASN A 14 10.90 7.24 10.13
C ASN A 14 10.77 8.68 9.61
N ARG A 15 9.54 9.20 9.46
CA ARG A 15 9.29 10.57 8.95
C ARG A 15 10.05 11.63 9.74
N GLN A 16 10.09 11.54 11.07
CA GLN A 16 10.79 12.53 11.90
C GLN A 16 12.31 12.51 11.71
N ASP A 17 12.90 11.32 11.58
CA ASP A 17 14.34 11.18 11.29
C ASP A 17 14.66 11.80 9.91
N TRP A 18 13.76 11.62 8.94
CA TRP A 18 13.85 12.26 7.62
C TRP A 18 13.71 13.78 7.68
N ILE A 19 12.76 14.32 8.44
CA ILE A 19 12.60 15.77 8.61
C ILE A 19 13.88 16.39 9.16
N GLY A 20 14.49 15.79 10.19
CA GLY A 20 15.77 16.25 10.73
C GLY A 20 16.86 16.27 9.66
N ARG A 21 16.98 15.17 8.89
CA ARG A 21 18.02 15.06 7.86
C ARG A 21 17.81 15.99 6.67
N LEU A 22 16.55 16.22 6.28
CA LEU A 22 16.17 17.18 5.26
C LEU A 22 16.44 18.62 5.73
N GLY A 23 16.18 18.92 7.01
CA GLY A 23 16.47 20.22 7.60
C GLY A 23 17.95 20.55 7.61
N GLU A 24 18.80 19.57 7.95
CA GLU A 24 20.26 19.70 7.89
C GLU A 24 20.75 19.96 6.45
N ALA A 25 20.26 19.17 5.50
CA ALA A 25 20.63 19.32 4.09
C ALA A 25 20.13 20.64 3.48
N ALA A 26 18.90 21.04 3.80
CA ALA A 26 18.33 22.32 3.39
C ALA A 26 19.17 23.49 3.93
N THR A 27 19.50 23.46 5.22
CA THR A 27 20.35 24.49 5.86
C THR A 27 21.72 24.58 5.18
N ALA A 28 22.35 23.43 4.89
CA ALA A 28 23.64 23.39 4.20
C ALA A 28 23.58 23.94 2.77
N ALA A 29 22.45 23.80 2.09
CA ALA A 29 22.17 24.37 0.78
C ALA A 29 21.64 25.82 0.83
N GLY A 30 21.52 26.41 2.02
CA GLY A 30 21.06 27.80 2.19
C GLY A 30 19.53 27.98 2.15
N TYR A 31 18.76 26.90 2.31
CA TYR A 31 17.30 26.91 2.38
C TYR A 31 16.77 26.86 3.81
N VAL A 32 15.54 27.34 3.99
CA VAL A 32 14.71 27.04 5.17
C VAL A 32 13.69 25.97 4.80
N LEU A 33 13.75 24.81 5.45
CA LEU A 33 12.73 23.77 5.32
C LEU A 33 11.45 24.22 6.01
N HIS A 34 10.32 24.12 5.32
CA HIS A 34 9.01 24.53 5.84
C HIS A 34 7.97 23.44 5.61
N ASP A 35 7.36 22.95 6.69
CA ASP A 35 6.26 21.98 6.63
C ASP A 35 4.95 22.71 6.28
N TRP A 36 4.51 22.48 5.03
CA TRP A 36 3.31 23.06 4.45
C TRP A 36 2.03 22.53 5.10
N ASP A 37 2.06 21.31 5.62
CA ASP A 37 0.89 20.68 6.23
C ASP A 37 0.64 21.25 7.64
N GLU A 38 1.68 21.73 8.32
CA GLU A 38 1.57 22.39 9.63
C GLU A 38 1.16 23.87 9.52
N SER A 39 1.74 24.61 8.57
CA SER A 39 1.43 26.02 8.32
C SER A 39 1.60 26.34 6.86
N GLN A 40 0.66 27.10 6.30
CA GLN A 40 0.77 27.62 4.93
C GLN A 40 1.39 29.03 4.88
N ALA A 41 1.65 29.62 6.05
CA ALA A 41 2.25 30.94 6.18
C ALA A 41 3.77 30.81 6.36
N PHE A 42 4.52 31.41 5.44
CA PHE A 42 5.98 31.51 5.47
C PHE A 42 6.45 32.86 4.91
N ASP A 43 7.71 33.22 5.16
CA ASP A 43 8.33 34.38 4.51
C ASP A 43 8.58 34.10 3.03
N ALA A 44 7.89 34.84 2.16
CA ALA A 44 8.00 34.67 0.73
C ALA A 44 9.36 35.09 0.14
N ALA A 45 10.11 35.93 0.87
CA ALA A 45 11.42 36.43 0.47
C ALA A 45 12.57 35.47 0.81
N ALA A 46 12.37 34.56 1.76
CA ALA A 46 13.36 33.54 2.11
C ALA A 46 13.45 32.44 1.03
N PRO A 47 14.64 31.85 0.82
CA PRO A 47 14.80 30.64 0.02
C PRO A 47 14.18 29.46 0.79
N VAL A 48 12.88 29.23 0.58
CA VAL A 48 12.13 28.18 1.29
C VAL A 48 12.03 26.93 0.42
N LEU A 49 12.26 25.78 1.05
CA LEU A 49 11.96 24.48 0.51
C LEU A 49 10.74 23.91 1.23
N LEU A 50 9.73 23.50 0.45
CA LEU A 50 8.43 23.10 0.99
C LEU A 50 8.39 21.59 1.22
N LEU A 51 7.87 21.18 2.37
CA LEU A 51 7.64 19.78 2.75
C LEU A 51 6.14 19.53 2.85
N THR A 52 5.66 18.41 2.33
CA THR A 52 4.27 17.96 2.49
C THR A 52 4.20 16.44 2.48
N ALA A 53 3.15 15.86 3.06
CA ALA A 53 2.84 14.44 2.96
C ALA A 53 2.08 14.08 1.67
N SER A 54 1.51 15.06 0.94
CA SER A 54 0.67 14.81 -0.24
C SER A 54 1.36 15.21 -1.54
N ALA A 55 1.51 14.24 -2.45
CA ALA A 55 2.01 14.53 -3.79
C ALA A 55 1.01 15.34 -4.62
N ASP A 56 -0.29 15.15 -4.40
CA ASP A 56 -1.33 15.91 -5.08
C ASP A 56 -1.31 17.39 -4.67
N GLU A 57 -1.12 17.69 -3.37
CA GLU A 57 -0.97 19.07 -2.90
C GLU A 57 0.25 19.74 -3.58
N ALA A 58 1.41 19.08 -3.56
CA ALA A 58 2.61 19.58 -4.23
C ALA A 58 2.38 19.85 -5.73
N ARG A 59 1.78 18.90 -6.45
CA ARG A 59 1.47 19.02 -7.89
C ARG A 59 0.48 20.13 -8.20
N SER A 60 -0.52 20.34 -7.34
CA SER A 60 -1.53 21.40 -7.54
C SER A 60 -0.91 22.80 -7.50
N ARG A 61 0.18 22.97 -6.73
CA ARG A 61 0.88 24.26 -6.55
C ARG A 61 2.12 24.40 -7.43
N GLN A 62 2.74 23.29 -7.79
CA GLN A 62 3.94 23.21 -8.61
C GLN A 62 3.68 22.33 -9.83
N PRO A 63 3.29 22.91 -10.98
CA PRO A 63 3.01 22.13 -12.19
C PRO A 63 4.27 21.51 -12.82
N ASP A 64 5.47 22.05 -12.53
CA ASP A 64 6.72 21.45 -13.01
C ASP A 64 7.22 20.37 -12.04
N VAL A 65 7.07 19.11 -12.44
CA VAL A 65 7.46 17.92 -11.68
C VAL A 65 8.96 17.86 -11.36
N ASN A 66 9.82 18.58 -12.09
CA ASN A 66 11.25 18.64 -11.79
C ASN A 66 11.52 19.36 -10.46
N HIS A 67 10.56 20.16 -10.00
CA HIS A 67 10.60 20.84 -8.71
C HIS A 67 9.87 20.07 -7.62
N ILE A 68 9.51 18.79 -7.85
CA ILE A 68 8.91 17.91 -6.85
C ILE A 68 9.81 16.69 -6.69
N ALA A 69 10.15 16.30 -5.47
CA ALA A 69 10.87 15.06 -5.16
C ALA A 69 10.11 14.29 -4.08
N VAL A 70 10.01 12.97 -4.18
CA VAL A 70 9.39 12.12 -3.16
C VAL A 70 10.41 11.22 -2.51
N VAL A 71 10.35 11.08 -1.19
CA VAL A 71 11.12 10.08 -0.45
C VAL A 71 10.18 9.00 0.10
N LEU A 72 10.38 7.75 -0.32
CA LEU A 72 9.61 6.57 0.11
C LEU A 72 10.58 5.53 0.70
N ASP A 73 10.98 5.71 1.96
CA ASP A 73 12.01 4.86 2.59
C ASP A 73 11.43 3.63 3.31
N ALA A 74 10.74 3.84 4.44
CA ALA A 74 10.24 2.76 5.27
C ALA A 74 8.74 2.55 5.01
N LEU A 75 8.39 1.87 3.91
CA LEU A 75 7.00 1.55 3.59
C LEU A 75 6.41 0.61 4.64
N ASP A 76 5.69 1.16 5.60
CA ASP A 76 4.97 0.43 6.65
C ASP A 76 3.89 1.33 7.24
N ILE A 77 2.87 0.70 7.86
CA ILE A 77 1.78 1.38 8.54
C ILE A 77 1.67 0.77 9.93
N ILE A 78 2.00 1.55 10.96
CA ILE A 78 1.92 1.09 12.35
C ILE A 78 0.46 1.18 12.80
N ILE A 79 -0.13 0.02 13.06
CA ILE A 79 -1.51 -0.12 13.53
C ILE A 79 -1.46 -0.68 14.96
N PRO A 80 -2.04 0.01 15.96
CA PRO A 80 -2.20 -0.53 17.31
C PRO A 80 -3.06 -1.80 17.33
N ASP A 81 -2.70 -2.78 18.16
CA ASP A 81 -3.37 -4.07 18.23
C ASP A 81 -4.87 -3.97 18.62
N GLU A 82 -5.22 -3.03 19.50
CA GLU A 82 -6.58 -2.83 20.01
C GLU A 82 -7.41 -1.84 19.16
N MET A 83 -6.94 -1.48 17.97
CA MET A 83 -7.65 -0.54 17.10
C MET A 83 -8.94 -1.16 16.53
N GLU A 84 -10.05 -0.46 16.71
CA GLU A 84 -11.35 -0.80 16.11
C GLU A 84 -11.23 -0.94 14.58
N GLN A 85 -11.95 -1.89 14.00
CA GLN A 85 -11.72 -2.29 12.62
C GLN A 85 -12.00 -1.16 11.62
N THR A 86 -13.05 -0.38 11.87
CA THR A 86 -13.40 0.76 10.99
C THR A 86 -12.29 1.82 11.01
N GLU A 87 -11.71 2.08 12.19
CA GLU A 87 -10.62 3.04 12.33
C GLU A 87 -9.33 2.50 11.71
N ARG A 88 -9.07 1.20 11.86
CA ARG A 88 -7.96 0.51 11.19
C ARG A 88 -8.01 0.70 9.68
N HIS A 89 -9.17 0.47 9.06
CA HIS A 89 -9.33 0.69 7.61
C HIS A 89 -9.05 2.14 7.23
N ARG A 90 -9.51 3.11 8.03
CA ARG A 90 -9.29 4.53 7.78
C ARG A 90 -7.82 4.91 7.84
N VAL A 91 -7.09 4.44 8.85
CA VAL A 91 -5.65 4.69 9.02
C VAL A 91 -4.86 4.06 7.88
N VAL A 92 -5.18 2.81 7.52
CA VAL A 92 -4.55 2.11 6.39
C VAL A 92 -4.78 2.87 5.08
N HIS A 93 -6.03 3.22 4.79
CA HIS A 93 -6.38 3.98 3.59
C HIS A 93 -5.61 5.30 3.54
N ALA A 94 -5.69 6.13 4.58
CA ALA A 94 -5.04 7.45 4.61
C ALA A 94 -3.51 7.37 4.39
N ALA A 95 -2.84 6.41 5.01
CA ALA A 95 -1.39 6.24 4.81
C ALA A 95 -1.07 5.72 3.41
N SER A 96 -1.80 4.71 2.94
CA SER A 96 -1.60 4.09 1.62
C SER A 96 -1.89 5.04 0.46
N GLN A 97 -2.83 5.98 0.64
CA GLN A 97 -3.14 7.03 -0.33
C GLN A 97 -1.92 7.89 -0.65
N GLY A 98 -1.14 8.30 0.36
CA GLY A 98 0.09 9.07 0.16
C GLY A 98 1.14 8.29 -0.66
N PHE A 99 1.25 6.97 -0.43
CA PHE A 99 2.14 6.11 -1.21
C PHE A 99 1.64 5.95 -2.66
N ALA A 100 0.34 5.77 -2.86
CA ALA A 100 -0.24 5.66 -4.20
C ALA A 100 -0.09 6.97 -5.00
N GLN A 101 -0.34 8.12 -4.37
CA GLN A 101 -0.14 9.44 -5.00
C GLN A 101 1.31 9.65 -5.44
N ALA A 102 2.28 9.22 -4.64
CA ALA A 102 3.70 9.30 -5.00
C ALA A 102 4.03 8.59 -6.31
N THR A 103 3.37 7.45 -6.60
CA THR A 103 3.59 6.70 -7.84
C THR A 103 3.11 7.41 -9.11
N THR A 104 2.35 8.50 -8.97
CA THR A 104 1.89 9.32 -10.11
C THR A 104 2.96 10.26 -10.65
N LEU A 105 4.04 10.47 -9.89
CA LEU A 105 5.19 11.27 -10.31
C LEU A 105 6.15 10.43 -11.17
N PRO A 106 6.96 11.06 -12.04
CA PRO A 106 7.95 10.34 -12.82
C PRO A 106 8.91 9.54 -11.91
N PRO A 107 9.28 8.30 -12.26
CA PRO A 107 10.13 7.45 -11.41
C PRO A 107 11.44 8.09 -10.98
N GLN A 108 12.02 8.97 -11.81
CA GLN A 108 13.27 9.69 -11.49
C GLN A 108 13.10 10.73 -10.37
N ARG A 109 11.86 11.01 -9.96
CA ARG A 109 11.51 11.94 -8.88
C ARG A 109 11.01 11.21 -7.63
N VAL A 110 10.95 9.88 -7.65
CA VAL A 110 10.51 9.05 -6.52
C VAL A 110 11.70 8.23 -6.05
N PHE A 111 12.22 8.54 -4.86
CA PHE A 111 13.40 7.91 -4.30
C PHE A 111 12.97 6.83 -3.30
N GLY A 112 13.04 5.58 -3.74
CA GLY A 112 12.63 4.41 -2.97
C GLY A 112 13.77 3.80 -2.14
N PRO A 113 13.50 2.68 -1.44
CA PRO A 113 14.49 2.01 -0.57
C PRO A 113 15.76 1.60 -1.32
N GLU A 114 15.62 1.19 -2.59
CA GLU A 114 16.75 0.79 -3.44
C GLU A 114 17.65 1.95 -3.81
N ASP A 115 17.09 3.13 -4.08
CA ASP A 115 17.89 4.33 -4.41
C ASP A 115 18.63 4.83 -3.18
N LEU A 116 17.93 4.83 -2.04
CA LEU A 116 18.48 5.20 -0.75
C LEU A 116 19.58 4.25 -0.25
N ALA A 117 19.58 3.00 -0.70
CA ALA A 117 20.62 2.04 -0.40
C ALA A 117 21.91 2.27 -1.20
N LYS A 118 21.86 2.97 -2.34
CA LYS A 118 23.02 3.25 -3.20
C LYS A 118 23.92 4.36 -2.65
N GLY A 119 23.41 5.21 -1.76
CA GLY A 119 24.17 6.30 -1.14
C GLY A 119 23.37 7.61 -1.04
N PRO A 120 24.06 8.77 -1.01
CA PRO A 120 23.41 10.07 -1.08
C PRO A 120 22.54 10.20 -2.34
N ILE A 121 21.36 10.78 -2.19
CA ILE A 121 20.43 11.06 -3.29
C ILE A 121 20.36 12.56 -3.55
N ARG A 122 20.33 12.92 -4.83
CA ARG A 122 20.19 14.31 -5.27
C ARG A 122 18.72 14.60 -5.55
N LEU A 123 18.07 15.31 -4.63
CA LEU A 123 16.65 15.69 -4.78
C LEU A 123 16.49 16.82 -5.80
N PHE A 124 17.40 17.81 -5.77
CA PHE A 124 17.46 18.95 -6.69
C PHE A 124 18.90 19.26 -7.08
N SER A 125 19.12 20.15 -8.05
CA SER A 125 20.47 20.48 -8.56
C SER A 125 21.49 20.85 -7.47
N ASP A 126 21.00 21.45 -6.39
CA ASP A 126 21.75 22.03 -5.29
C ASP A 126 21.41 21.40 -3.93
N LEU A 127 20.57 20.36 -3.90
CA LEU A 127 20.18 19.66 -2.68
C LEU A 127 20.48 18.16 -2.78
N GLU A 128 21.48 17.74 -2.02
CA GLU A 128 21.86 16.34 -1.83
C GLU A 128 21.58 15.93 -0.39
N VAL A 129 20.95 14.77 -0.22
CA VAL A 129 20.51 14.27 1.07
C VAL A 129 20.97 12.83 1.22
N THR A 130 21.40 12.47 2.42
CA THR A 130 21.73 11.08 2.75
C THR A 130 20.60 10.50 3.57
N ARG A 131 20.32 9.20 3.36
CA ARG A 131 19.37 8.46 4.18
C ARG A 131 19.72 8.63 5.67
N PRO A 132 18.75 8.90 6.56
CA PRO A 132 18.96 8.83 8.00
C PRO A 132 19.53 7.47 8.41
N HIS A 133 20.20 7.41 9.57
CA HIS A 133 20.80 6.15 10.05
C HIS A 133 19.80 4.99 9.98
N ALA A 134 20.22 3.92 9.31
CA ALA A 134 19.36 2.78 9.03
C ALA A 134 18.86 2.16 10.34
N ARG A 135 17.56 2.33 10.63
CA ARG A 135 16.85 1.34 11.43
C ARG A 135 16.86 0.02 10.64
N PRO A 136 16.80 -1.14 11.30
CA PRO A 136 16.59 -2.41 10.59
C PRO A 136 15.41 -2.25 9.63
N PRO A 137 15.44 -2.88 8.44
CA PRO A 137 14.28 -2.88 7.55
C PRO A 137 13.05 -3.26 8.36
N LEU A 138 11.94 -2.54 8.18
CA LEU A 138 10.69 -2.93 8.82
C LEU A 138 10.32 -4.30 8.27
N GLN A 139 10.33 -5.29 9.15
CA GLN A 139 10.04 -6.68 8.85
C GLN A 139 8.68 -6.99 9.45
N GLY A 140 7.68 -7.11 8.59
CA GLY A 140 6.32 -7.40 9.02
C GLY A 140 5.37 -7.59 7.85
N PRO A 141 4.17 -8.16 8.09
CA PRO A 141 3.19 -8.41 7.04
C PRO A 141 2.78 -7.14 6.29
N MET A 142 2.63 -6.02 7.00
CA MET A 142 2.27 -4.73 6.41
C MET A 142 3.40 -4.20 5.52
N ALA A 143 4.62 -4.12 6.05
CA ALA A 143 5.78 -3.69 5.26
C ALA A 143 6.02 -4.55 4.00
N ALA A 144 5.81 -5.86 4.09
CA ALA A 144 5.88 -6.77 2.93
C ALA A 144 4.77 -6.46 1.92
N ALA A 145 3.54 -6.23 2.39
CA ALA A 145 2.41 -5.96 1.54
C ALA A 145 2.52 -4.63 0.77
N LEU A 146 3.13 -3.61 1.38
CA LEU A 146 3.27 -2.28 0.78
C LEU A 146 4.42 -2.18 -0.23
N GLN A 147 5.28 -3.19 -0.38
CA GLN A 147 6.40 -3.14 -1.35
C GLN A 147 5.96 -2.94 -2.80
N PHE A 148 4.69 -3.24 -3.14
CA PHE A 148 4.19 -3.07 -4.50
C PHE A 148 4.22 -1.61 -4.99
N TYR A 149 4.22 -0.62 -4.09
CA TYR A 149 4.36 0.79 -4.46
C TYR A 149 5.70 1.13 -5.12
N THR A 150 6.76 0.41 -4.76
CA THR A 150 8.12 0.66 -5.27
C THR A 150 8.61 -0.45 -6.19
N GLN A 151 8.14 -1.68 -6.01
CA GLN A 151 8.61 -2.85 -6.75
C GLN A 151 7.62 -3.32 -7.84
N GLY A 152 6.40 -2.79 -7.88
CA GLY A 152 5.35 -3.28 -8.77
C GLY A 152 4.86 -4.70 -8.43
N ARG A 153 5.27 -5.26 -7.29
CA ARG A 153 4.87 -6.58 -6.80
C ARG A 153 4.98 -6.64 -5.27
N ALA A 154 4.07 -7.35 -4.63
CA ALA A 154 4.14 -7.69 -3.21
C ALA A 154 3.41 -9.00 -2.90
N VAL A 155 3.77 -9.58 -1.76
CA VAL A 155 2.95 -10.60 -1.10
C VAL A 155 2.13 -9.89 -0.05
N TRP A 156 0.83 -10.10 -0.05
CA TRP A 156 -0.14 -9.61 0.94
C TRP A 156 -0.49 -10.78 1.85
N PRO A 157 0.13 -10.84 3.05
CA PRO A 157 -0.10 -11.97 3.91
C PRO A 157 -1.52 -11.98 4.46
N GLY A 158 -2.02 -13.15 4.85
CA GLY A 158 -3.34 -13.26 5.49
C GLY A 158 -3.53 -12.30 6.69
N ALA A 159 -2.45 -11.88 7.35
CA ALA A 159 -2.45 -10.92 8.45
C ALA A 159 -2.78 -9.46 8.07
N VAL A 160 -2.69 -9.08 6.80
CA VAL A 160 -3.15 -7.75 6.32
C VAL A 160 -4.61 -7.76 5.89
N LEU A 161 -5.22 -8.95 5.77
CA LEU A 161 -6.64 -9.12 5.43
C LEU A 161 -7.49 -9.25 6.71
N THR A 162 -8.78 -8.98 6.57
CA THR A 162 -9.77 -9.25 7.61
C THR A 162 -10.45 -10.58 7.36
N TRP A 163 -10.51 -11.41 8.40
CA TRP A 163 -11.19 -12.70 8.38
C TRP A 163 -12.50 -12.63 9.16
N HIS A 164 -13.56 -13.20 8.61
CA HIS A 164 -14.87 -13.23 9.29
C HIS A 164 -14.84 -14.03 10.60
N LYS A 165 -13.98 -15.07 10.64
CA LYS A 165 -13.62 -15.79 11.87
C LYS A 165 -12.09 -15.93 11.88
N PRO A 166 -11.43 -15.87 13.04
CA PRO A 166 -9.98 -16.06 13.12
C PRO A 166 -9.57 -17.40 12.48
N PRO A 167 -8.68 -17.40 11.48
CA PRO A 167 -8.21 -18.63 10.86
C PRO A 167 -7.13 -19.30 11.70
N THR A 168 -6.93 -20.59 11.46
CA THR A 168 -5.74 -21.31 11.95
C THR A 168 -4.64 -21.20 10.91
N HIS A 169 -3.40 -20.94 11.33
CA HIS A 169 -2.27 -20.77 10.41
C HIS A 169 -1.33 -21.97 10.48
N ALA A 170 -1.03 -22.58 9.33
CA ALA A 170 -0.06 -23.65 9.18
C ALA A 170 0.54 -23.62 7.77
N ASP A 171 1.87 -23.81 7.67
CA ASP A 171 2.60 -23.95 6.40
C ASP A 171 2.32 -22.86 5.34
N GLY A 172 2.12 -21.61 5.77
CA GLY A 172 1.82 -20.48 4.87
C GLY A 172 0.37 -20.40 4.37
N PHE A 173 -0.52 -21.19 4.98
CA PHE A 173 -1.96 -21.17 4.69
C PHE A 173 -2.78 -20.76 5.92
N ALA A 174 -3.82 -19.97 5.66
CA ALA A 174 -4.87 -19.65 6.61
C ALA A 174 -6.08 -20.59 6.38
N SER A 175 -6.38 -21.43 7.37
CA SER A 175 -7.42 -22.46 7.30
C SER A 175 -8.66 -22.10 8.11
N LEU A 176 -9.84 -22.39 7.54
CA LEU A 176 -11.13 -22.04 8.13
C LEU A 176 -12.18 -23.14 7.95
N ASP A 177 -12.98 -23.36 9.00
CA ASP A 177 -14.26 -24.06 8.89
C ASP A 177 -15.30 -23.15 8.21
N LEU A 178 -15.92 -23.68 7.16
CA LEU A 178 -16.92 -22.96 6.37
C LEU A 178 -18.33 -23.04 6.96
N THR A 179 -18.58 -23.85 7.98
CA THR A 179 -19.93 -24.08 8.53
C THR A 179 -20.61 -22.77 8.91
N GLY A 180 -21.84 -22.58 8.40
CA GLY A 180 -22.65 -21.39 8.65
C GLY A 180 -23.39 -20.87 7.41
N ARG A 181 -23.91 -19.65 7.54
CA ARG A 181 -24.68 -18.95 6.49
C ARG A 181 -23.76 -18.44 5.37
N PRO A 182 -24.32 -18.11 4.18
CA PRO A 182 -23.62 -17.35 3.16
C PRO A 182 -23.00 -16.08 3.76
N ARG A 183 -21.73 -15.80 3.42
CA ARG A 183 -20.96 -14.69 3.99
C ARG A 183 -19.67 -14.46 3.24
N ILE A 184 -19.11 -13.27 3.45
CA ILE A 184 -17.70 -12.99 3.15
C ILE A 184 -16.85 -13.80 4.14
N ILE A 185 -15.84 -14.49 3.62
CA ILE A 185 -14.89 -15.30 4.40
C ILE A 185 -13.68 -14.46 4.80
N VAL A 186 -13.10 -13.78 3.81
CA VAL A 186 -11.95 -12.89 3.97
C VAL A 186 -12.12 -11.68 3.04
N TYR A 187 -11.66 -10.51 3.48
CA TYR A 187 -11.72 -9.28 2.71
C TYR A 187 -10.64 -8.25 3.10
N GLY A 188 -10.52 -7.18 2.32
CA GLY A 188 -9.55 -6.09 2.50
C GLY A 188 -8.46 -6.11 1.42
N PRO A 189 -7.27 -5.54 1.65
CA PRO A 189 -6.81 -4.80 2.83
C PRO A 189 -7.17 -3.30 2.82
N TYR A 190 -7.86 -2.79 1.77
CA TYR A 190 -8.22 -1.37 1.62
C TYR A 190 -7.02 -0.43 1.42
N PHE A 191 -5.95 -0.91 0.79
CA PHE A 191 -4.87 -0.05 0.29
C PHE A 191 -5.32 0.74 -0.93
N ASP A 192 -4.78 1.93 -1.15
CA ASP A 192 -4.90 2.62 -2.45
C ASP A 192 -3.98 1.98 -3.47
N MET A 193 -4.53 1.39 -4.51
CA MET A 193 -3.74 0.87 -5.63
C MET A 193 -3.26 2.03 -6.51
N PRO A 194 -1.99 2.02 -6.97
CA PRO A 194 -1.54 2.88 -8.05
C PRO A 194 -2.34 2.65 -9.32
N GLN A 195 -2.42 3.70 -10.16
CA GLN A 195 -2.93 3.57 -11.51
C GLN A 195 -2.17 2.47 -12.29
N GLY A 196 -2.91 1.68 -13.05
CA GLY A 196 -2.39 0.64 -13.91
C GLY A 196 -3.20 -0.64 -13.84
N ARG A 197 -2.75 -1.62 -14.62
CA ARG A 197 -3.32 -2.96 -14.64
C ARG A 197 -2.63 -3.82 -13.60
N TRP A 198 -3.40 -4.40 -12.70
CA TRP A 198 -2.87 -5.20 -11.60
C TRP A 198 -3.55 -6.55 -11.51
N LYS A 199 -2.74 -7.53 -11.18
CA LYS A 199 -3.11 -8.92 -10.99
C LYS A 199 -3.00 -9.32 -9.53
N ALA A 200 -4.02 -10.03 -9.05
CA ALA A 200 -4.09 -10.72 -7.78
C ALA A 200 -4.11 -12.24 -8.03
N VAL A 201 -3.17 -12.97 -7.42
CA VAL A 201 -3.10 -14.45 -7.48
C VAL A 201 -3.09 -15.03 -6.08
N PHE A 202 -3.96 -15.99 -5.83
CA PHE A 202 -3.97 -16.76 -4.58
C PHE A 202 -4.29 -18.23 -4.85
N THR A 203 -3.93 -19.08 -3.90
CA THR A 203 -4.27 -20.48 -3.90
C THR A 203 -5.37 -20.76 -2.89
N LEU A 204 -6.39 -21.51 -3.31
CA LEU A 204 -7.49 -22.00 -2.50
C LEU A 204 -7.45 -23.54 -2.46
N SER A 205 -7.23 -24.08 -1.28
CA SER A 205 -7.38 -25.51 -0.98
C SER A 205 -8.78 -25.77 -0.43
N VAL A 206 -9.46 -26.80 -0.92
CA VAL A 206 -10.79 -27.21 -0.44
C VAL A 206 -10.86 -28.71 -0.22
N ASP A 207 -11.60 -29.12 0.81
CA ASP A 207 -11.95 -30.52 1.03
C ASP A 207 -13.12 -31.00 0.14
N ASP A 208 -13.48 -32.28 0.25
CA ASP A 208 -14.54 -32.89 -0.57
C ASP A 208 -15.93 -32.28 -0.34
N TYR A 209 -16.19 -31.74 0.85
CA TYR A 209 -17.45 -31.07 1.17
C TYR A 209 -17.47 -29.66 0.59
N ALA A 210 -16.41 -28.90 0.86
CA ALA A 210 -16.22 -27.52 0.45
C ALA A 210 -16.25 -27.37 -1.08
N SER A 211 -15.71 -28.36 -1.82
CA SER A 211 -15.65 -28.34 -3.29
C SER A 211 -17.00 -28.22 -4.01
N ARG A 212 -18.11 -28.50 -3.30
CA ARG A 212 -19.47 -28.52 -3.85
C ARG A 212 -20.16 -27.16 -3.77
N TYR A 213 -19.69 -26.27 -2.89
CA TYR A 213 -20.33 -24.98 -2.66
C TYR A 213 -19.96 -23.96 -3.73
N LEU A 214 -20.87 -23.02 -3.95
CA LEU A 214 -20.62 -21.85 -4.78
C LEU A 214 -19.80 -20.80 -4.02
N PHE A 215 -18.64 -20.47 -4.57
CA PHE A 215 -17.80 -19.37 -4.11
C PHE A 215 -17.87 -18.20 -5.08
N ARG A 216 -17.55 -17.02 -4.57
CA ARG A 216 -17.26 -15.84 -5.39
C ARG A 216 -15.96 -15.19 -4.90
N ALA A 217 -15.08 -14.87 -5.83
CA ALA A 217 -13.93 -14.01 -5.57
C ALA A 217 -14.14 -12.67 -6.26
N ASP A 218 -13.87 -11.58 -5.54
CA ASP A 218 -13.94 -10.20 -6.03
C ASP A 218 -12.54 -9.57 -5.93
N TRP A 219 -12.12 -8.80 -6.95
CA TRP A 219 -10.86 -8.04 -6.99
C TRP A 219 -11.03 -6.73 -7.75
N GLY A 220 -10.77 -5.60 -7.11
CA GLY A 220 -10.86 -4.28 -7.74
C GLY A 220 -11.07 -3.18 -6.72
N GLY A 221 -11.81 -2.15 -7.10
CA GLY A 221 -12.27 -1.09 -6.19
C GLY A 221 -13.38 -1.54 -5.24
N THR A 222 -13.86 -0.63 -4.40
CA THR A 222 -14.95 -0.90 -3.43
C THR A 222 -16.33 -0.96 -4.09
N GLU A 223 -16.53 -0.20 -5.16
CA GLU A 223 -17.80 -0.10 -5.92
C GLU A 223 -17.75 -0.78 -7.28
N ASP A 224 -16.56 -0.91 -7.89
CA ASP A 224 -16.32 -1.56 -9.18
C ASP A 224 -15.20 -2.58 -9.04
N PHE A 225 -15.45 -3.84 -9.38
CA PHE A 225 -14.52 -4.95 -9.20
C PHE A 225 -14.76 -6.08 -10.20
N ALA A 226 -13.69 -6.76 -10.58
CA ALA A 226 -13.79 -8.02 -11.29
C ALA A 226 -14.33 -9.09 -10.35
N SER A 227 -15.33 -9.86 -10.81
CA SER A 227 -15.95 -10.93 -10.03
C SER A 227 -15.83 -12.27 -10.75
N GLN A 228 -15.52 -13.33 -10.01
CA GLN A 228 -15.54 -14.71 -10.51
C GLN A 228 -16.35 -15.59 -9.57
N GLU A 229 -17.45 -16.15 -10.08
CA GLU A 229 -18.23 -17.17 -9.39
C GLU A 229 -17.79 -18.57 -9.86
N PHE A 230 -17.54 -19.47 -8.92
CA PHE A 230 -17.03 -20.81 -9.25
C PHE A 230 -17.45 -21.88 -8.24
N ARG A 231 -17.57 -23.11 -8.75
CA ARG A 231 -17.64 -24.34 -7.97
C ARG A 231 -16.48 -25.24 -8.39
N LEU A 232 -15.69 -25.71 -7.44
CA LEU A 232 -14.44 -26.44 -7.73
C LEU A 232 -14.66 -27.90 -8.15
N GLN A 233 -15.83 -28.47 -7.85
CA GLN A 233 -16.30 -29.82 -8.26
C GLN A 233 -15.47 -31.01 -7.75
N ARG A 234 -14.28 -30.78 -7.18
CA ARG A 234 -13.41 -31.77 -6.55
C ARG A 234 -12.59 -31.12 -5.44
N SER A 235 -12.17 -31.92 -4.47
CA SER A 235 -11.16 -31.50 -3.49
C SER A 235 -9.80 -31.27 -4.15
N GLY A 236 -8.98 -30.45 -3.50
CA GLY A 236 -7.62 -30.16 -3.93
C GLY A 236 -7.29 -28.69 -3.83
N VAL A 237 -6.18 -28.34 -4.47
CA VAL A 237 -5.54 -27.03 -4.43
C VAL A 237 -5.70 -26.37 -5.79
N PHE A 238 -6.22 -25.15 -5.81
CA PHE A 238 -6.55 -24.40 -7.02
C PHE A 238 -5.93 -23.02 -6.97
N GLU A 239 -5.28 -22.60 -8.05
CA GLU A 239 -4.82 -21.22 -8.23
C GLU A 239 -5.94 -20.40 -8.87
N ILE A 240 -6.21 -19.23 -8.32
CA ILE A 240 -7.19 -18.28 -8.83
C ILE A 240 -6.45 -16.99 -9.17
N GLU A 241 -6.65 -16.55 -10.42
CA GLU A 241 -6.06 -15.34 -10.97
C GLU A 241 -7.17 -14.34 -11.31
N MET A 242 -7.01 -13.10 -10.83
CA MET A 242 -7.91 -12.00 -11.10
C MET A 242 -7.12 -10.77 -11.56
N ILE A 243 -7.63 -10.08 -12.57
CA ILE A 243 -7.01 -8.88 -13.14
C ILE A 243 -8.02 -7.74 -13.07
N TYR A 244 -7.56 -6.55 -12.71
CA TYR A 244 -8.37 -5.34 -12.68
C TYR A 244 -7.55 -4.12 -13.13
N ASP A 245 -8.22 -3.17 -13.79
CA ASP A 245 -7.62 -1.98 -14.37
C ASP A 245 -7.97 -0.74 -13.53
N TRP A 246 -6.99 -0.22 -12.78
CA TRP A 246 -7.12 1.06 -12.08
C TRP A 246 -6.81 2.21 -13.03
N THR A 247 -7.84 2.93 -13.50
CA THR A 247 -7.69 4.10 -14.37
C THR A 247 -7.18 5.34 -13.63
N THR A 248 -7.44 5.41 -12.33
CA THR A 248 -6.86 6.37 -11.37
C THR A 248 -6.47 5.61 -10.10
N PRO A 249 -5.58 6.16 -9.25
CA PRO A 249 -5.35 5.59 -7.94
C PRO A 249 -6.66 5.48 -7.15
N GLY A 250 -6.79 4.44 -6.34
CA GLY A 250 -7.97 4.27 -5.49
C GLY A 250 -7.97 3.01 -4.65
N ILE A 251 -8.83 3.00 -3.64
CA ILE A 251 -8.97 1.91 -2.66
C ILE A 251 -9.23 0.58 -3.37
N CYS A 252 -8.49 -0.46 -3.00
CA CYS A 252 -8.75 -1.83 -3.44
C CYS A 252 -9.42 -2.69 -2.39
N GLU A 253 -10.16 -3.67 -2.88
CA GLU A 253 -10.72 -4.73 -2.08
C GLU A 253 -10.61 -6.07 -2.81
N PHE A 254 -10.00 -7.02 -2.12
CA PHE A 254 -10.15 -8.43 -2.37
C PHE A 254 -11.29 -8.96 -1.49
N ARG A 255 -12.13 -9.84 -2.01
CA ARG A 255 -13.12 -10.60 -1.21
C ARG A 255 -13.16 -12.04 -1.67
N LEU A 256 -13.24 -12.96 -0.72
CA LEU A 256 -13.67 -14.34 -0.98
C LEU A 256 -14.96 -14.59 -0.22
N LEU A 257 -15.99 -15.05 -0.92
CA LEU A 257 -17.33 -15.29 -0.38
C LEU A 257 -17.72 -16.76 -0.58
N VAL A 258 -18.48 -17.27 0.38
CA VAL A 258 -19.33 -18.44 0.16
C VAL A 258 -20.77 -17.97 -0.02
N MET A 259 -21.38 -18.36 -1.13
CA MET A 259 -22.67 -17.85 -1.58
C MET A 259 -23.86 -18.69 -1.07
N GLU A 260 -23.57 -19.83 -0.45
CA GLU A 260 -24.55 -20.82 -0.01
C GLU A 260 -24.37 -21.15 1.49
N GLY A 261 -25.41 -21.72 2.10
CA GLY A 261 -25.32 -22.25 3.46
C GLY A 261 -24.48 -23.53 3.50
N VAL A 262 -23.51 -23.58 4.40
CA VAL A 262 -22.56 -24.68 4.55
C VAL A 262 -22.82 -25.43 5.85
N PHE A 263 -22.95 -26.76 5.76
CA PHE A 263 -23.12 -27.64 6.91
C PHE A 263 -21.81 -28.27 7.39
N HIS A 264 -20.87 -28.45 6.47
CA HIS A 264 -19.52 -28.96 6.73
C HIS A 264 -18.61 -28.49 5.60
N GLY A 265 -17.33 -28.23 5.89
CA GLY A 265 -16.30 -28.07 4.87
C GLY A 265 -15.17 -27.20 5.39
N GLN A 266 -13.96 -27.52 4.97
CA GLN A 266 -12.78 -26.73 5.28
C GLN A 266 -12.17 -26.15 4.02
N ILE A 267 -11.66 -24.92 4.14
CA ILE A 267 -10.79 -24.32 3.14
C ILE A 267 -9.48 -23.89 3.76
N SER A 268 -8.47 -23.73 2.91
CA SER A 268 -7.22 -23.05 3.24
C SER A 268 -6.87 -22.07 2.12
N LEU A 269 -6.45 -20.86 2.48
CA LEU A 269 -6.05 -19.81 1.55
C LEU A 269 -4.56 -19.53 1.71
N SER A 270 -3.82 -19.37 0.61
CA SER A 270 -2.47 -18.83 0.67
C SER A 270 -2.50 -17.32 0.91
N ASP A 271 -1.32 -16.72 1.11
CA ASP A 271 -1.15 -15.29 0.92
C ASP A 271 -1.53 -14.87 -0.51
N LEU A 272 -1.95 -13.61 -0.67
CA LEU A 272 -2.27 -13.05 -1.97
C LEU A 272 -1.01 -12.44 -2.61
N VAL A 273 -0.69 -12.82 -3.83
CA VAL A 273 0.39 -12.20 -4.60
C VAL A 273 -0.20 -11.13 -5.51
N VAL A 274 0.17 -9.87 -5.27
CA VAL A 274 -0.26 -8.73 -6.09
C VAL A 274 0.90 -8.27 -6.95
N SER A 275 0.66 -8.08 -8.24
CA SER A 275 1.70 -7.63 -9.17
C SER A 275 1.13 -6.83 -10.33
N ARG A 276 1.93 -5.91 -10.86
CA ARG A 276 1.60 -5.17 -12.06
C ARG A 276 1.58 -6.12 -13.26
N VAL A 277 0.68 -5.88 -14.19
CA VAL A 277 0.62 -6.55 -15.48
C VAL A 277 1.22 -5.60 -16.51
N ASP A 278 2.15 -6.12 -17.31
CA ASP A 278 2.77 -5.39 -18.42
C ASP A 278 1.78 -5.09 -19.55
#